data_AF-A0A238JYM1-F1
#
_entry.id   AF-A0A238JYM1-F1
#
_cell.length_a   1.000
_cell.length_b   1.000
_cell.length_c   1.000
_cell.angle_alpha   90.00
_cell.angle_beta   90.00
_cell.angle_gamma   90.00
#
_symmetry.space_group_name_H-M   'P 1'
#
loop_
_entity.id
_entity.type
_entity.pdbx_description
1 polymer ?
#
loop_
_entity_poly.entity_id
_entity_poly.type
_entity_poly.pdbx_seq_one_letter_code
_entity_poly.pdbx_strand_id
1 'polypeptide(L)'
;MLEVVSVSGFSEKNIQTVPGDAVSVRRGGLLHGTKVATTNGWKLADALVAGDLVRTMDNGFQEVKRVSHDRIAVPAGEVRPDFLPVRVPSRAAYNGRAVWLMPEQGMAVALSSDGNIDEGLAIIPARLLSGHFSFSSQTPAEEFQVTSLFFEQDEVVFIEGGFQAFCSSCRIRSLSGPSRRSYAVLEESEARSLVTSIAEAGELSAIANPLGALPAPIPQEPIFPIRPPSGVRRPGRPGRPNVPALFLRPEWQT
;
A
#
# COMPACT_ATOMS: atom_id res chain seq x y z
N MET A 1 -23.04 3.38 -15.86
CA MET A 1 -21.98 4.33 -15.45
C MET A 1 -22.17 4.58 -13.96
N LEU A 2 -21.18 4.29 -13.11
CA LEU A 2 -21.31 4.50 -11.66
C LEU A 2 -21.57 5.98 -11.36
N GLU A 3 -22.62 6.27 -10.58
CA GLU A 3 -22.89 7.61 -10.06
C GLU A 3 -22.19 7.76 -8.71
N VAL A 4 -21.39 8.82 -8.59
CA VAL A 4 -20.63 9.13 -7.38
C VAL A 4 -21.22 10.39 -6.75
N VAL A 5 -21.78 10.25 -5.56
CA VAL A 5 -22.23 11.36 -4.73
C VAL A 5 -21.16 11.58 -3.67
N SER A 6 -20.31 12.59 -3.86
CA SER A 6 -19.29 12.95 -2.87
C SER A 6 -19.91 13.73 -1.72
N VAL A 7 -19.65 13.31 -0.49
CA VAL A 7 -20.13 14.00 0.72
C VAL A 7 -19.08 14.99 1.24
N SER A 8 -17.91 15.08 0.60
CA SER A 8 -16.89 16.08 0.93
C SER A 8 -17.10 17.38 0.16
N GLY A 9 -17.26 18.50 0.88
CA GLY A 9 -17.66 19.81 0.35
C GLY A 9 -16.65 20.49 -0.57
N PHE A 10 -16.39 19.94 -1.75
CA PHE A 10 -15.69 20.63 -2.83
C PHE A 10 -16.53 20.61 -4.12
N SER A 11 -16.88 21.82 -4.55
CA SER A 11 -17.67 22.16 -5.73
C SER A 11 -17.21 21.42 -6.99
N GLU A 12 -18.18 20.87 -7.70
CA GLU A 12 -18.09 20.45 -9.10
C GLU A 12 -17.42 21.53 -9.94
N LYS A 13 -16.27 21.23 -10.58
CA LYS A 13 -15.92 21.79 -11.89
C LYS A 13 -15.10 20.81 -12.73
N ASN A 14 -15.61 20.65 -13.95
CA ASN A 14 -15.01 20.16 -15.18
C ASN A 14 -14.70 18.67 -15.34
N ILE A 15 -15.50 18.07 -16.23
CA ILE A 15 -15.22 16.81 -16.90
C ILE A 15 -14.04 17.05 -17.82
N GLN A 16 -12.89 16.50 -17.47
CA GLN A 16 -11.77 16.37 -18.40
C GLN A 16 -11.44 14.88 -18.47
N THR A 17 -11.71 14.30 -19.63
CA THR A 17 -11.24 12.99 -20.03
C THR A 17 -9.72 13.02 -19.94
N VAL A 18 -9.18 12.43 -18.87
CA VAL A 18 -7.73 12.22 -18.75
C VAL A 18 -7.39 11.10 -19.74
N PRO A 19 -6.30 11.24 -20.55
CA PRO A 19 -5.86 10.14 -21.42
C PRO A 19 -5.60 8.88 -20.59
N GLY A 20 -5.64 7.70 -21.23
CA GLY A 20 -5.65 6.36 -20.63
C GLY A 20 -4.42 5.93 -19.82
N ASP A 21 -3.77 6.85 -19.12
CA ASP A 21 -2.53 6.71 -18.35
C ASP A 21 -2.77 6.91 -16.83
N ALA A 22 -4.03 7.06 -16.41
CA ALA A 22 -4.39 7.33 -15.03
C ALA A 22 -5.45 6.36 -14.51
N VAL A 23 -5.11 5.63 -13.46
CA VAL A 23 -6.05 5.04 -12.52
C VAL A 23 -7.09 6.11 -12.17
N SER A 24 -8.36 5.90 -12.55
CA SER A 24 -9.38 6.94 -12.40
C SER A 24 -9.67 7.16 -10.92
N VAL A 25 -9.22 8.29 -10.38
CA VAL A 25 -9.47 8.69 -8.98
C VAL A 25 -10.96 8.63 -8.62
N ARG A 26 -11.86 8.84 -9.60
CA ARG A 26 -13.32 8.78 -9.41
C ARG A 26 -13.89 7.37 -9.23
N ARG A 27 -13.13 6.32 -9.52
CA ARG A 27 -13.56 4.90 -9.41
C ARG A 27 -12.54 4.02 -8.70
N GLY A 28 -11.55 4.63 -8.06
CA GLY A 28 -10.64 4.00 -7.12
C GLY A 28 -11.10 4.22 -5.68
N GLY A 29 -10.24 3.87 -4.73
CA GLY A 29 -10.51 3.98 -3.31
C GLY A 29 -10.81 2.64 -2.65
N LEU A 30 -10.86 2.67 -1.32
CA LEU A 30 -11.03 1.50 -0.47
C LEU A 30 -12.50 1.36 -0.09
N LEU A 31 -13.09 0.21 -0.40
CA LEU A 31 -14.50 -0.04 -0.10
C LEU A 31 -14.72 -0.16 1.41
N HIS A 32 -15.90 0.25 1.89
CA HIS A 32 -16.25 0.18 3.30
C HIS A 32 -15.96 -1.18 3.92
N GLY A 33 -15.36 -1.16 5.10
CA GLY A 33 -14.94 -2.35 5.81
C GLY A 33 -13.56 -2.85 5.43
N THR A 34 -12.88 -2.32 4.40
CA THR A 34 -11.48 -2.68 4.08
C THR A 34 -10.56 -2.29 5.23
N LYS A 35 -9.62 -3.16 5.62
CA LYS A 35 -8.63 -2.84 6.65
C LYS A 35 -7.31 -2.39 6.02
N VAL A 36 -6.70 -1.39 6.63
CA VAL A 36 -5.41 -0.80 6.26
C VAL A 36 -4.44 -0.96 7.43
N ALA A 37 -3.18 -1.24 7.12
CA ALA A 37 -2.14 -1.39 8.14
C ALA A 37 -1.74 -0.01 8.70
N THR A 38 -1.84 0.15 10.02
CA THR A 38 -1.46 1.37 10.75
C THR A 38 -0.46 1.07 11.86
N THR A 39 0.04 2.10 12.53
CA THR A 39 0.90 1.97 13.73
C THR A 39 0.23 1.26 14.91
N ASN A 40 -1.08 1.02 14.87
CA ASN A 40 -1.82 0.27 15.90
C ASN A 40 -2.37 -1.05 15.35
N GLY A 41 -1.80 -1.56 14.26
CA GLY A 41 -2.27 -2.74 13.56
C GLY A 41 -3.33 -2.43 12.51
N TRP A 42 -4.24 -3.37 12.27
CA TRP A 42 -5.26 -3.25 11.21
C TRP A 42 -6.40 -2.34 11.64
N LYS A 43 -6.57 -1.20 10.95
CA LYS A 43 -7.67 -0.24 11.16
C LYS A 43 -8.59 -0.23 9.94
N LEU A 44 -9.90 -0.04 10.15
CA LEU A 44 -10.85 0.10 9.05
C LEU A 44 -10.57 1.38 8.27
N ALA A 45 -10.67 1.31 6.94
CA ALA A 45 -10.48 2.45 6.05
C ALA A 45 -11.42 3.61 6.42
N ASP A 46 -12.68 3.30 6.74
CA ASP A 46 -13.72 4.29 7.08
C ASP A 46 -13.52 4.94 8.46
N ALA A 47 -12.62 4.39 9.26
CA ALA A 47 -12.23 4.97 10.55
C ALA A 47 -10.93 5.78 10.46
N LEU A 48 -10.28 5.81 9.29
CA LEU A 48 -9.07 6.60 9.08
C LEU A 48 -9.42 8.08 8.98
N VAL A 49 -8.60 8.90 9.61
CA VAL A 49 -8.71 10.36 9.57
C VAL A 49 -7.36 10.97 9.17
N ALA A 50 -7.38 12.23 8.74
CA ALA A 50 -6.15 12.95 8.49
C ALA A 50 -5.29 13.00 9.78
N GLY A 51 -3.98 12.77 9.64
CA GLY A 51 -3.05 12.61 10.76
C GLY A 51 -2.77 11.16 11.15
N ASP A 52 -3.59 10.19 10.74
CA ASP A 52 -3.31 8.78 11.00
C ASP A 52 -2.04 8.33 10.25
N LEU A 53 -1.23 7.49 10.92
CA LEU A 53 -0.02 6.91 10.35
C LEU A 53 -0.32 5.53 9.74
N VAL A 54 -0.22 5.46 8.42
CA VAL A 54 -0.45 4.25 7.61
C VAL A 54 0.88 3.66 7.17
N ARG A 55 1.00 2.33 7.22
CA ARG A 55 2.18 1.63 6.73
C ARG A 55 2.19 1.61 5.21
N THR A 56 3.27 2.13 4.64
CA THR A 56 3.56 2.13 3.20
C THR A 56 4.72 1.19 2.91
N MET A 57 4.86 0.82 1.63
CA MET A 57 5.91 -0.09 1.17
C MET A 57 7.30 0.53 1.31
N ASP A 58 7.50 1.71 0.70
CA ASP A 58 8.83 2.31 0.56
C ASP A 58 9.22 3.22 1.74
N ASN A 59 8.25 3.96 2.29
CA ASN A 59 8.52 5.09 3.18
C ASN A 59 8.13 4.82 4.64
N GLY A 60 7.93 3.55 5.02
CA GLY A 60 7.58 3.19 6.39
C GLY A 60 6.18 3.68 6.78
N PHE A 61 6.04 4.38 7.90
CA PHE A 61 4.74 4.93 8.31
C PHE A 61 4.58 6.36 7.80
N GLN A 62 3.57 6.60 6.97
CA GLN A 62 3.26 7.91 6.40
C GLN A 62 1.93 8.45 6.91
N GLU A 63 1.89 9.77 7.10
CA GLU A 63 0.72 10.48 7.58
C GLU A 63 -0.31 10.67 6.46
N VAL A 64 -1.55 10.26 6.71
CA VAL A 64 -2.67 10.56 5.83
C VAL A 64 -2.95 12.06 5.87
N LYS A 65 -2.77 12.76 4.75
CA LYS A 65 -2.98 14.21 4.66
C LYS A 65 -4.44 14.59 4.46
N ARG A 66 -5.19 13.74 3.76
CA ARG A 66 -6.63 13.94 3.52
C ARG A 66 -7.33 12.60 3.34
N VAL A 67 -8.58 12.55 3.80
CA VAL A 67 -9.49 11.42 3.58
C VAL A 67 -10.73 11.96 2.85
N SER A 68 -11.18 11.25 1.81
CA SER A 68 -12.43 11.50 1.11
C SER A 68 -13.36 10.32 1.32
N HIS A 69 -14.64 10.60 1.59
CA HIS A 69 -15.68 9.58 1.67
C HIS A 69 -16.71 9.85 0.58
N ASP A 70 -16.87 8.88 -0.30
CA ASP A 70 -17.75 8.97 -1.45
C ASP A 70 -18.78 7.85 -1.37
N ARG A 71 -20.04 8.15 -1.73
CA ARG A 71 -21.07 7.14 -1.90
C ARG A 71 -21.22 6.83 -3.38
N ILE A 72 -21.20 5.55 -3.70
CA ILE A 72 -21.32 5.05 -5.06
C ILE A 72 -22.62 4.30 -5.18
N ALA A 73 -23.46 4.75 -6.11
CA ALA A 73 -24.65 4.04 -6.53
C ALA A 73 -24.36 3.29 -7.83
N VAL A 74 -24.63 1.99 -7.83
CA VAL A 74 -24.53 1.15 -9.02
C VAL A 74 -25.90 1.17 -9.72
N PRO A 75 -25.97 1.61 -10.99
CA PRO A 75 -27.21 1.60 -11.73
C PRO A 75 -27.79 0.18 -11.81
N ALA A 76 -29.11 0.07 -11.67
CA ALA A 76 -29.81 -1.21 -11.82
C ALA A 76 -29.50 -1.84 -13.19
N GLY A 77 -29.04 -3.10 -13.18
CA GLY A 77 -28.70 -3.84 -14.40
C GLY A 77 -27.29 -3.61 -14.95
N GLU A 78 -26.42 -2.86 -14.27
CA GLU A 78 -24.99 -2.78 -14.64
C GLU A 78 -24.30 -4.12 -14.39
N VAL A 79 -23.96 -4.82 -15.48
CA VAL A 79 -23.31 -6.14 -15.45
C VAL A 79 -21.90 -6.13 -16.04
N ARG A 80 -21.44 -4.97 -16.54
CA ARG A 80 -20.15 -4.86 -17.20
C ARG A 80 -19.03 -4.97 -16.15
N PRO A 81 -18.12 -5.95 -16.25
CA PRO A 81 -17.11 -6.20 -15.22
C PRO A 81 -16.17 -5.01 -15.01
N ASP A 82 -15.89 -4.23 -16.06
CA ASP A 82 -15.03 -3.04 -15.99
C ASP A 82 -15.56 -1.94 -15.05
N PHE A 83 -16.85 -1.98 -14.70
CA PHE A 83 -17.51 -0.99 -13.85
C PHE A 83 -17.86 -1.55 -12.48
N LEU A 84 -17.61 -2.83 -12.20
CA LEU A 84 -18.01 -3.47 -10.97
C LEU A 84 -16.79 -3.68 -10.06
N PRO A 85 -16.95 -3.57 -8.73
CA PRO A 85 -15.93 -3.98 -7.79
C PRO A 85 -15.49 -5.43 -7.99
N VAL A 86 -14.23 -5.71 -7.69
CA VAL A 86 -13.66 -7.06 -7.76
C VAL A 86 -13.78 -7.68 -6.37
N ARG A 87 -14.51 -8.80 -6.30
CA ARG A 87 -14.62 -9.63 -5.11
C ARG A 87 -13.46 -10.61 -5.06
N VAL A 88 -12.68 -10.52 -3.99
CA VAL A 88 -11.70 -11.52 -3.58
C VAL A 88 -12.37 -12.43 -2.53
N PRO A 89 -12.64 -13.71 -2.84
CA PRO A 89 -13.22 -14.64 -1.87
C PRO A 89 -12.35 -14.81 -0.63
N SER A 90 -12.94 -15.20 0.50
CA SER A 90 -12.18 -15.58 1.69
C SER A 90 -11.20 -16.71 1.35
N ARG A 91 -9.95 -16.61 1.85
CA ARG A 91 -8.87 -17.59 1.60
C ARG A 91 -8.43 -17.70 0.14
N ALA A 92 -8.86 -16.80 -0.75
CA ALA A 92 -8.34 -16.75 -2.12
C ALA A 92 -6.94 -16.14 -2.17
N ALA A 93 -6.62 -15.27 -1.22
CA ALA A 93 -5.28 -14.78 -0.94
C ALA A 93 -4.98 -15.01 0.56
N TYR A 94 -4.27 -14.10 1.20
CA TYR A 94 -3.94 -14.18 2.64
C TYR A 94 -5.03 -13.57 3.52
N ASN A 95 -6.28 -13.57 3.04
CA ASN A 95 -7.43 -12.92 3.67
C ASN A 95 -8.31 -13.91 4.44
N GLY A 96 -8.69 -13.56 5.68
CA GLY A 96 -9.61 -14.37 6.49
C GLY A 96 -11.08 -14.23 6.10
N ARG A 97 -11.45 -13.12 5.45
CA ARG A 97 -12.80 -12.81 4.94
C ARG A 97 -12.72 -12.27 3.52
N ALA A 98 -13.85 -12.21 2.83
CA ALA A 98 -13.89 -11.61 1.50
C ALA A 98 -13.43 -10.14 1.53
N VAL A 99 -12.63 -9.75 0.54
CA VAL A 99 -12.14 -8.38 0.33
C VAL A 99 -12.73 -7.85 -0.97
N TRP A 100 -13.04 -6.56 -1.00
CA TRP A 100 -13.59 -5.89 -2.17
C TRP A 100 -12.62 -4.82 -2.64
N LEU A 101 -12.29 -4.85 -3.94
CA LEU A 101 -11.42 -3.87 -4.58
C LEU A 101 -12.23 -3.05 -5.56
N MET A 102 -12.12 -1.74 -5.53
CA MET A 102 -12.73 -0.88 -6.55
C MET A 102 -12.09 -1.15 -7.92
N PRO A 103 -12.84 -1.09 -9.05
CA PRO A 103 -12.33 -1.50 -10.37
C PRO A 103 -11.11 -0.69 -10.82
N GLU A 104 -11.08 0.61 -10.50
CA GLU A 104 -9.94 1.49 -10.74
C GLU A 104 -9.14 1.72 -9.45
N GLN A 105 -9.16 0.80 -8.48
CA GLN A 105 -8.15 0.85 -7.42
C GLN A 105 -6.82 0.38 -8.01
N GLY A 106 -5.79 1.23 -7.94
CA GLY A 106 -4.45 0.83 -8.33
C GLY A 106 -3.92 -0.23 -7.38
N MET A 107 -3.52 -1.37 -7.92
CA MET A 107 -2.95 -2.50 -7.23
C MET A 107 -1.49 -2.63 -7.64
N ALA A 108 -0.64 -2.72 -6.63
CA ALA A 108 0.78 -2.94 -6.78
C ALA A 108 1.05 -4.42 -7.10
N VAL A 109 1.74 -4.68 -8.21
CA VAL A 109 2.14 -6.00 -8.67
C VAL A 109 3.64 -6.05 -8.89
N ALA A 110 4.31 -7.05 -8.31
CA ALA A 110 5.74 -7.28 -8.49
C ALA A 110 6.05 -7.73 -9.92
N LEU A 111 7.09 -7.17 -10.52
CA LEU A 111 7.52 -7.53 -11.88
C LEU A 111 8.38 -8.81 -11.93
N SER A 112 8.86 -9.29 -10.78
CA SER A 112 9.44 -10.62 -10.65
C SER A 112 8.92 -11.37 -9.44
N SER A 113 8.77 -12.68 -9.61
CA SER A 113 8.17 -13.58 -8.63
C SER A 113 9.16 -14.19 -7.63
N ASP A 114 10.46 -13.92 -7.79
CA ASP A 114 11.52 -14.40 -6.90
C ASP A 114 11.47 -13.80 -5.50
N GLY A 115 10.50 -12.93 -5.21
CA GLY A 115 10.31 -12.33 -3.89
C GLY A 115 11.42 -11.35 -3.50
N ASN A 116 12.33 -11.03 -4.43
CA ASN A 116 13.29 -9.96 -4.29
C ASN A 116 12.55 -8.63 -4.46
N ILE A 117 12.41 -7.92 -3.35
CA ILE A 117 11.78 -6.59 -3.25
C ILE A 117 12.52 -5.54 -4.12
N ASP A 118 13.70 -5.87 -4.65
CA ASP A 118 14.55 -4.98 -5.48
C ASP A 118 14.23 -4.98 -6.98
N GLU A 119 13.39 -5.89 -7.48
CA GLU A 119 12.95 -5.90 -8.87
C GLU A 119 11.54 -5.32 -8.98
N GLY A 120 11.48 -3.99 -9.18
CA GLY A 120 10.38 -3.20 -9.73
C GLY A 120 8.92 -3.58 -9.42
N LEU A 121 8.12 -2.57 -9.11
CA LEU A 121 6.67 -2.72 -8.97
C LEU A 121 5.94 -1.96 -10.09
N ALA A 122 4.90 -2.59 -10.64
CA ALA A 122 3.94 -1.97 -11.53
C ALA A 122 2.60 -1.72 -10.82
N ILE A 123 1.92 -0.64 -11.18
CA ILE A 123 0.55 -0.37 -10.75
C ILE A 123 -0.39 -0.74 -11.87
N ILE A 124 -1.36 -1.60 -11.56
CA ILE A 124 -2.42 -2.01 -12.48
C ILE A 124 -3.79 -1.75 -11.85
N PRO A 125 -4.85 -1.54 -12.62
CA PRO A 125 -6.19 -1.43 -12.08
C PRO A 125 -6.72 -2.81 -11.65
N ALA A 126 -7.37 -2.86 -10.48
CA ALA A 126 -7.93 -4.08 -9.91
C ALA A 126 -8.90 -4.83 -10.83
N ARG A 127 -9.64 -4.14 -11.72
CA ARG A 127 -10.56 -4.78 -12.69
C ARG A 127 -9.88 -5.86 -13.53
N LEU A 128 -8.59 -5.71 -13.83
CA LEU A 128 -7.83 -6.66 -14.63
C LEU A 128 -7.55 -7.98 -13.89
N LEU A 129 -7.64 -7.98 -12.56
CA LEU A 129 -7.49 -9.19 -11.76
C LEU A 129 -8.76 -10.05 -11.78
N SER A 130 -9.90 -9.51 -12.22
CA SER A 130 -11.15 -10.26 -12.32
C SER A 130 -11.04 -11.39 -13.35
N GLY A 131 -11.50 -12.59 -12.98
CA GLY A 131 -11.38 -13.78 -13.83
C GLY A 131 -10.09 -14.58 -13.58
N HIS A 132 -9.13 -14.03 -12.83
CA HIS A 132 -7.92 -14.70 -12.39
C HIS A 132 -7.99 -15.00 -10.88
N PHE A 133 -7.23 -15.99 -10.39
CA PHE A 133 -7.12 -16.31 -8.95
C PHE A 133 -8.45 -16.51 -8.20
N SER A 134 -9.51 -16.95 -8.90
CA SER A 134 -10.89 -17.04 -8.38
C SER A 134 -11.54 -15.69 -8.00
N PHE A 135 -10.97 -14.57 -8.45
CA PHE A 135 -11.54 -13.25 -8.26
C PHE A 135 -12.64 -13.01 -9.30
N SER A 136 -13.66 -12.24 -8.93
CA SER A 136 -14.80 -12.00 -9.81
C SER A 136 -15.36 -10.60 -9.65
N SER A 137 -15.71 -9.96 -10.77
CA SER A 137 -16.39 -8.67 -10.77
C SER A 137 -17.86 -8.84 -10.32
N GLN A 138 -18.22 -8.21 -9.22
CA GLN A 138 -19.55 -8.30 -8.59
C GLN A 138 -19.87 -6.99 -7.88
N THR A 139 -21.14 -6.74 -7.56
CA THR A 139 -21.51 -5.63 -6.69
C THR A 139 -21.73 -6.11 -5.25
N PRO A 140 -21.16 -5.44 -4.22
CA PRO A 140 -21.43 -5.78 -2.83
C PRO A 140 -22.84 -5.37 -2.39
N ALA A 141 -23.39 -4.30 -2.99
CA ALA A 141 -24.72 -3.76 -2.73
C ALA A 141 -25.12 -2.80 -3.88
N GLU A 142 -26.37 -2.33 -3.91
CA GLU A 142 -26.82 -1.29 -4.85
C GLU A 142 -26.17 0.08 -4.58
N GLU A 143 -25.89 0.37 -3.30
CA GLU A 143 -25.17 1.56 -2.85
C GLU A 143 -24.11 1.14 -1.82
N PHE A 144 -22.90 1.71 -1.92
CA PHE A 144 -21.83 1.48 -0.96
C PHE A 144 -20.92 2.70 -0.80
N GLN A 145 -20.18 2.73 0.31
CA GLN A 145 -19.23 3.79 0.64
C GLN A 145 -17.82 3.40 0.23
N VAL A 146 -17.08 4.38 -0.26
CA VAL A 146 -15.67 4.27 -0.65
C VAL A 146 -14.87 5.37 0.02
N THR A 147 -13.74 4.98 0.61
CA THR A 147 -12.83 5.85 1.31
C THR A 147 -11.54 5.99 0.49
N SER A 148 -11.22 7.22 0.07
CA SER A 148 -9.97 7.53 -0.64
C SER A 148 -8.99 8.24 0.28
N LEU A 149 -7.78 7.69 0.36
CA LEU A 149 -6.69 8.24 1.18
C LEU A 149 -5.73 9.02 0.28
N PHE A 150 -5.30 10.20 0.76
CA PHE A 150 -4.34 11.03 0.06
C PHE A 150 -3.15 11.32 0.96
N PHE A 151 -1.97 11.11 0.42
CA PHE A 151 -0.70 11.30 1.10
C PHE A 151 0.05 12.51 0.54
N GLU A 152 1.19 12.84 1.14
CA GLU A 152 2.02 13.93 0.66
C GLU A 152 2.74 13.60 -0.67
N GLN A 153 3.04 12.33 -0.89
CA GLN A 153 3.62 11.75 -2.09
C GLN A 153 2.77 10.54 -2.51
N ASP A 154 3.03 9.97 -3.68
CA ASP A 154 2.36 8.75 -4.08
C ASP A 154 2.88 7.62 -3.19
N GLU A 155 1.98 6.83 -2.61
CA GLU A 155 2.32 5.79 -1.65
C GLU A 155 1.58 4.50 -1.98
N VAL A 156 2.26 3.37 -1.81
CA VAL A 156 1.62 2.05 -1.84
C VAL A 156 1.40 1.59 -0.39
N VAL A 157 0.14 1.40 -0.02
CA VAL A 157 -0.28 1.04 1.35
C VAL A 157 -0.67 -0.43 1.43
N PHE A 158 -0.46 -1.05 2.59
CA PHE A 158 -0.89 -2.44 2.82
C PHE A 158 -2.35 -2.50 3.23
N ILE A 159 -3.11 -3.35 2.54
CA ILE A 159 -4.51 -3.64 2.86
C ILE A 159 -4.70 -5.11 3.21
N GLU A 160 -5.86 -5.44 3.78
CA GLU A 160 -6.22 -6.80 4.16
C GLU A 160 -6.02 -7.80 3.03
N GLY A 161 -5.53 -9.00 3.36
CA GLY A 161 -5.28 -10.06 2.38
C GLY A 161 -3.89 -10.05 1.77
N GLY A 162 -3.01 -9.17 2.25
CA GLY A 162 -1.64 -9.05 1.76
C GLY A 162 -1.53 -8.21 0.48
N PHE A 163 -2.63 -7.65 0.01
CA PHE A 163 -2.63 -6.76 -1.14
C PHE A 163 -2.02 -5.40 -0.81
N GLN A 164 -1.59 -4.73 -1.87
CA GLN A 164 -0.93 -3.44 -1.81
C GLN A 164 -1.68 -2.47 -2.72
N ALA A 165 -2.23 -1.42 -2.12
CA ALA A 165 -3.08 -0.45 -2.80
C ALA A 165 -2.31 0.86 -3.03
N PHE A 166 -2.31 1.33 -4.27
CA PHE A 166 -1.74 2.61 -4.65
C PHE A 166 -2.66 3.76 -4.22
N CYS A 167 -2.11 4.74 -3.52
CA CYS A 167 -2.78 5.97 -3.11
C CYS A 167 -2.00 7.16 -3.67
N SER A 168 -2.69 8.00 -4.46
CA SER A 168 -2.09 9.18 -5.06
C SER A 168 -1.80 10.28 -4.03
N SER A 169 -0.80 11.09 -4.29
CA SER A 169 -0.54 12.32 -3.56
C SER A 169 -1.70 13.31 -3.63
N CYS A 170 -1.88 14.12 -2.59
CA CYS A 170 -2.83 15.22 -2.56
C CYS A 170 -2.38 16.45 -3.36
N ARG A 171 -1.18 16.42 -3.95
CA ARG A 171 -0.64 17.55 -4.70
C ARG A 171 -1.21 17.54 -6.11
N ILE A 172 -1.65 18.70 -6.58
CA ILE A 172 -1.78 18.93 -8.02
C ILE A 172 -0.36 18.74 -8.59
N ARG A 173 -0.18 17.79 -9.52
CA ARG A 173 1.11 17.57 -10.18
C ARG A 173 1.53 18.86 -10.89
N SER A 174 2.32 19.69 -10.21
CA SER A 174 3.11 20.73 -10.88
C SER A 174 4.21 20.00 -11.65
N LEU A 175 4.42 20.38 -12.91
CA LEU A 175 5.39 19.78 -13.86
C LEU A 175 6.87 19.97 -13.44
N SER A 176 7.18 20.20 -12.17
CA SER A 176 8.50 20.68 -11.75
C SER A 176 8.92 20.09 -10.40
N GLY A 177 9.69 19.01 -10.48
CA GLY A 177 10.43 18.41 -9.37
C GLY A 177 10.67 16.92 -9.61
N PRO A 178 11.88 16.38 -9.40
CA PRO A 178 12.11 14.95 -9.50
C PRO A 178 11.30 14.24 -8.41
N SER A 179 10.17 13.63 -8.79
CA SER A 179 9.44 12.70 -7.93
C SER A 179 10.39 11.58 -7.56
N ARG A 180 10.61 11.35 -6.27
CA ARG A 180 11.69 10.49 -5.78
C ARG A 180 11.43 8.99 -5.91
N ARG A 181 10.27 8.60 -6.47
CA ARG A 181 9.93 7.31 -7.07
C ARG A 181 8.48 7.45 -7.53
N SER A 182 8.25 7.64 -8.82
CA SER A 182 6.91 7.50 -9.38
C SER A 182 6.67 6.03 -9.64
N TYR A 183 5.69 5.42 -8.97
CA TYR A 183 5.26 4.07 -9.31
C TYR A 183 4.82 4.05 -10.78
N ALA A 184 5.30 3.07 -11.54
CA ALA A 184 4.96 2.94 -12.95
C ALA A 184 3.52 2.43 -13.07
N VAL A 185 2.61 3.29 -13.50
CA VAL A 185 1.26 2.87 -13.90
C VAL A 185 1.38 2.29 -15.30
N LEU A 186 1.06 1.00 -15.45
CA LEU A 186 1.16 0.34 -16.75
C LEU A 186 -0.03 0.71 -17.64
N GLU A 187 0.22 0.76 -18.95
CA GLU A 187 -0.86 0.84 -19.94
C GLU A 187 -1.71 -0.44 -19.87
N GLU A 188 -2.99 -0.33 -20.23
CA GLU A 188 -3.95 -1.44 -20.10
C GLU A 188 -3.50 -2.72 -20.83
N SER A 189 -2.90 -2.61 -22.02
CA SER A 189 -2.43 -3.74 -22.82
C SER A 189 -1.27 -4.50 -22.14
N GLU A 190 -0.29 -3.76 -21.62
CA GLU A 190 0.84 -4.28 -20.87
C GLU A 190 0.40 -4.88 -19.53
N ALA A 191 -0.47 -4.17 -18.80
CA ALA A 191 -1.04 -4.62 -17.55
C ALA A 191 -1.81 -5.95 -17.71
N ARG A 192 -2.63 -6.08 -18.76
CA ARG A 192 -3.34 -7.33 -19.09
C ARG A 192 -2.37 -8.47 -19.37
N SER A 193 -1.32 -8.19 -20.14
CA SER A 193 -0.31 -9.19 -20.49
C SER A 193 0.42 -9.70 -19.25
N LEU A 194 0.81 -8.79 -18.36
CA LEU A 194 1.43 -9.11 -17.07
C LEU A 194 0.52 -9.92 -16.16
N VAL A 195 -0.75 -9.52 -16.00
CA VAL A 195 -1.70 -10.28 -15.15
C VAL A 195 -1.91 -11.68 -15.70
N THR A 196 -2.01 -11.81 -17.03
CA THR A 196 -2.18 -13.12 -17.68
C THR A 196 -0.97 -14.02 -17.42
N SER A 197 0.26 -13.51 -17.58
CA SER A 197 1.46 -14.32 -17.32
C SER A 197 1.58 -14.76 -15.86
N ILE A 198 1.29 -13.86 -14.91
CA ILE A 198 1.32 -14.19 -13.47
C ILE A 198 0.23 -15.22 -13.12
N ALA A 199 -0.96 -15.08 -13.72
CA ALA A 199 -2.06 -16.02 -13.50
C ALA A 199 -1.79 -17.40 -14.08
N GLU A 200 -1.19 -17.48 -15.27
CA GLU A 200 -0.77 -18.74 -15.89
C GLU A 200 0.34 -19.43 -15.09
N ALA A 201 1.28 -18.65 -14.52
CA ALA A 201 2.31 -19.16 -13.62
C ALA A 201 1.79 -19.55 -12.23
N GLY A 202 0.59 -19.08 -11.84
CA GLY A 202 0.00 -19.32 -10.52
C GLY A 202 0.65 -18.50 -9.40
N GLU A 203 1.33 -17.41 -9.73
CA GLU A 203 2.18 -16.63 -8.83
C GLU A 203 1.39 -15.56 -8.08
N LEU A 204 0.44 -15.98 -7.24
CA LEU A 204 -0.36 -15.05 -6.44
C LEU A 204 0.49 -14.11 -5.56
N SER A 205 1.69 -14.55 -5.18
CA SER A 205 2.68 -13.78 -4.40
C SER A 205 3.08 -12.45 -5.05
N ALA A 206 2.97 -12.35 -6.38
CA ALA A 206 3.27 -11.11 -7.11
C ALA A 206 2.20 -10.02 -6.85
N ILE A 207 0.97 -10.41 -6.52
CA ILE A 207 -0.18 -9.52 -6.32
C ILE A 207 -0.47 -9.29 -4.84
N ALA A 208 -0.29 -10.34 -4.03
CA ALA A 208 -0.51 -10.29 -2.58
C ALA A 208 0.67 -10.94 -1.86
N ASN A 209 1.15 -10.35 -0.77
CA ASN A 209 2.29 -10.87 -0.03
C ASN A 209 1.87 -11.29 1.40
N PRO A 210 2.27 -12.48 1.90
CA PRO A 210 1.97 -12.90 3.27
C PRO A 210 2.53 -11.95 4.33
N LEU A 211 3.70 -11.32 4.10
CA LEU A 211 4.28 -10.33 5.00
C LEU A 211 3.42 -9.06 5.11
N GLY A 212 2.70 -8.72 4.03
CA GLY A 212 1.72 -7.66 4.02
C GLY A 212 0.41 -8.03 4.73
N ALA A 213 0.12 -9.33 4.90
CA ALA A 213 -1.09 -9.82 5.55
C ALA A 213 -0.96 -9.90 7.08
N LEU A 214 0.26 -9.93 7.60
CA LEU A 214 0.51 -9.91 9.04
C LEU A 214 0.36 -8.47 9.57
N PRO A 215 -0.29 -8.26 10.72
CA PRO A 215 -0.16 -6.98 11.41
C PRO A 215 1.34 -6.77 11.64
N ALA A 216 1.90 -5.66 11.16
CA ALA A 216 3.27 -5.31 11.48
C ALA A 216 3.42 -5.42 13.01
N PRO A 217 4.30 -6.27 13.54
CA PRO A 217 4.60 -6.22 14.95
C PRO A 217 5.18 -4.84 15.19
N ILE A 218 4.45 -3.97 15.88
CA ILE A 218 5.03 -2.73 16.38
C ILE A 218 5.91 -3.18 17.53
N PRO A 219 7.25 -3.03 17.45
CA PRO A 219 8.09 -3.22 18.61
C PRO A 219 7.63 -2.17 19.64
N GLN A 220 6.89 -2.62 20.65
CA GLN A 220 6.49 -1.80 21.80
C GLN A 220 7.71 -1.49 22.68
N GLU A 221 8.77 -2.27 22.51
CA GLU A 221 10.07 -2.00 23.10
C GLU A 221 10.83 -1.03 22.20
N PRO A 222 11.43 0.03 22.76
CA PRO A 222 12.43 0.80 22.04
C PRO A 222 13.47 -0.19 21.51
N ILE A 223 13.78 -0.11 20.21
CA ILE A 223 14.93 -0.84 19.65
C ILE A 223 16.17 -0.17 20.25
N PHE A 224 16.52 -0.61 21.46
CA PHE A 224 17.78 -0.23 22.05
C PHE A 224 18.87 -0.89 21.19
N PRO A 225 19.88 -0.14 20.73
CA PRO A 225 21.06 -0.79 20.18
C PRO A 225 21.54 -1.77 21.23
N ILE A 226 21.55 -3.06 20.91
CA ILE A 226 22.02 -4.11 21.82
C ILE A 226 23.41 -3.67 22.26
N ARG A 227 23.53 -3.19 23.51
CA ARG A 227 24.83 -3.02 24.14
C ARG A 227 25.36 -4.44 24.22
N PRO A 228 26.49 -4.76 23.59
CA PRO A 228 27.08 -6.08 23.76
C PRO A 228 27.17 -6.37 25.27
N PRO A 229 26.88 -7.60 25.71
CA PRO A 229 27.07 -7.95 27.12
C PRO A 229 28.46 -7.48 27.54
N SER A 230 28.52 -6.84 28.70
CA SER A 230 29.71 -6.13 29.19
C SER A 230 30.97 -6.95 28.93
N GLY A 231 31.87 -6.42 28.08
CA GLY A 231 33.15 -7.06 27.76
C GLY A 231 33.31 -7.50 26.30
N VAL A 232 32.23 -7.65 25.52
CA VAL A 232 32.37 -7.99 24.09
C VAL A 232 32.67 -6.74 23.27
N ARG A 233 33.90 -6.67 22.75
CA ARG A 233 34.39 -5.55 21.91
C ARG A 233 33.66 -5.58 20.57
N ARG A 234 33.21 -4.42 20.09
CA ARG A 234 32.83 -4.28 18.68
C ARG A 234 34.09 -4.45 17.81
N PRO A 235 34.07 -5.30 16.78
CA PRO A 235 35.18 -5.38 15.82
C PRO A 235 35.41 -3.99 15.20
N GLY A 236 36.66 -3.51 15.19
CA GLY A 236 37.04 -2.30 14.46
C GLY A 236 37.06 -0.97 15.22
N ARG A 237 36.68 -0.91 16.52
CA ARG A 237 36.90 0.31 17.33
C ARG A 237 38.11 0.15 18.25
N PRO A 238 39.20 0.92 18.08
CA PRO A 238 40.33 0.91 19.01
C PRO A 238 39.87 1.46 20.37
N GLY A 239 39.58 0.57 21.31
CA GLY A 239 39.22 0.94 22.68
C GLY A 239 40.47 1.15 23.54
N ARG A 240 40.39 2.13 24.45
CA ARG A 240 41.43 2.46 25.45
C ARG A 240 41.85 1.20 26.23
N PRO A 241 43.17 0.99 26.48
CA PRO A 241 43.66 -0.18 27.22
C PRO A 241 43.06 -0.26 28.63
N ASN A 242 42.71 -1.49 29.04
CA ASN A 242 42.18 -1.82 30.36
C ASN A 242 43.33 -1.98 31.39
N VAL A 243 44.18 -0.97 31.53
CA VAL A 243 45.21 -0.95 32.58
C VAL A 243 44.86 0.19 33.53
N PRO A 244 44.79 -0.04 34.86
CA PRO A 244 44.71 1.06 35.79
C PRO A 244 45.91 1.99 35.54
N ALA A 245 45.65 3.30 35.49
CA ALA A 245 46.63 4.33 35.12
C ALA A 245 47.87 4.39 36.05
N LEU A 246 47.91 3.56 37.09
CA LEU A 246 48.97 3.49 38.10
C LEU A 246 50.24 2.73 37.66
N PHE A 247 50.27 2.13 36.47
CA PHE A 247 51.45 1.38 35.99
C PHE A 247 52.17 1.99 34.78
N LEU A 248 51.88 3.24 34.41
CA LEU A 248 52.42 3.82 33.16
C LEU A 248 53.47 4.92 33.34
N ARG A 249 54.00 5.15 34.55
CA ARG A 249 55.04 6.17 34.78
C ARG A 249 56.10 5.70 35.77
N PRO A 250 57.33 5.41 35.32
CA PRO A 250 58.47 5.08 36.18
C PRO A 250 58.87 6.21 37.14
N GLU A 251 58.47 7.46 36.86
CA GLU A 251 58.94 8.65 37.58
C GLU A 251 58.26 8.92 38.95
N TRP A 252 57.43 8.00 39.47
CA TRP A 252 56.70 8.14 40.75
C TRP A 252 57.03 7.05 41.78
N GLN A 253 58.08 6.26 41.55
CA GLN A 253 58.62 5.32 42.54
C GLN A 253 59.93 5.90 43.09
N THR A 254 59.84 6.66 44.19
CA THR A 254 60.96 7.03 45.05
C THR A 254 60.61 6.68 46.48
#